data_AF-A0A0J1FKC6-F1
#
_entry.id   AF-A0A0J1FKC6-F1
#
_cell.length_a   1.000
_cell.length_b   1.000
_cell.length_c   1.000
_cell.angle_alpha   90.00
_cell.angle_beta   90.00
_cell.angle_gamma   90.00
#
_symmetry.space_group_name_H-M   'P 1'
#
loop_
_entity.id
_entity.type
_entity.pdbx_description
1 polymer ?
#
loop_
_entity_poly.entity_id
_entity_poly.type
_entity_poly.pdbx_seq_one_letter_code
_entity_poly.pdbx_strand_id
1 'polypeptide(L)'
;MEGHGKLQYTDEGFPFPIDVPFVPSDNPTGAYQRIFTLSDGWQGKQTLIKFDGVETYFEVYVNGQYVGFSKGSRLTAEFDISA
;
A
#
# COMPACT_ATOMS: atom_id res chain seq x y z
N MET A 1 10.53 5.03 -10.41
CA MET A 1 11.22 6.32 -10.62
C MET A 1 10.59 7.01 -11.83
N GLU A 2 9.26 7.10 -11.89
CA GLU A 2 8.52 7.37 -13.14
C GLU A 2 8.16 8.85 -13.34
N GLY A 3 8.81 9.78 -12.61
CA GLY A 3 8.58 11.22 -12.76
C GLY A 3 7.31 11.78 -12.11
N HIS A 4 6.56 11.00 -11.34
CA HIS A 4 5.30 11.44 -10.70
C HIS A 4 5.47 12.32 -9.45
N GLY A 5 6.70 12.54 -8.98
CA GLY A 5 6.98 13.31 -7.77
C GLY A 5 8.43 13.77 -7.71
N LYS A 6 8.76 14.50 -6.64
CA LYS A 6 10.12 15.01 -6.39
C LYS A 6 10.82 14.10 -5.39
N LEU A 7 11.95 13.52 -5.79
CA LEU A 7 12.78 12.73 -4.88
C LEU A 7 13.39 13.65 -3.82
N GLN A 8 13.45 13.16 -2.58
CA GLN A 8 13.97 13.90 -1.44
C GLN A 8 15.13 13.11 -0.82
N TYR A 9 16.22 13.81 -0.56
CA TYR A 9 17.35 13.29 0.20
C TYR A 9 17.59 14.24 1.36
N THR A 10 17.56 13.70 2.58
CA THR A 10 17.92 14.38 3.81
C THR A 10 18.87 13.46 4.58
N ASP A 11 19.83 14.05 5.29
CA ASP A 11 20.76 13.28 6.12
C ASP A 11 20.12 12.97 7.49
N GLU A 12 19.91 14.00 8.32
CA GLU A 12 19.35 13.85 9.67
C GLU A 12 17.89 14.33 9.78
N GLY A 13 17.53 15.41 9.08
CA GLY A 13 16.21 16.03 9.20
C GLY A 13 15.11 15.27 8.47
N PHE A 14 13.87 15.36 8.98
CA PHE A 14 12.70 14.92 8.22
C PHE A 14 12.46 15.83 7.00
N PRO A 15 11.97 15.30 5.87
CA PRO A 15 11.66 16.11 4.70
C PRO A 15 10.35 16.90 4.83
N PHE A 16 9.76 16.95 6.03
CA PHE A 16 8.52 17.64 6.37
C PHE A 16 8.54 18.11 7.84
N PRO A 17 7.69 19.08 8.25
CA PRO A 17 7.60 19.55 9.62
C PRO A 17 7.26 18.44 10.62
N ILE A 18 7.94 18.44 11.77
CA ILE A 18 7.74 17.44 12.82
C ILE A 18 6.65 17.93 13.77
N ASP A 19 5.44 17.38 13.65
CA ASP A 19 4.30 17.63 14.54
C ASP A 19 3.57 16.31 14.81
N VAL A 20 4.10 15.49 15.72
CA VAL A 20 3.62 14.12 15.94
C VAL A 20 2.23 14.12 16.61
N PRO A 21 1.23 13.36 16.13
CA PRO A 21 1.27 12.32 15.10
C PRO A 21 0.84 12.78 13.69
N PHE A 22 0.76 14.08 13.46
CA PHE A 22 0.25 14.67 12.22
C PHE A 22 1.28 14.66 11.10
N VAL A 23 0.78 14.51 9.87
CA VAL A 23 1.55 14.64 8.62
C VAL A 23 0.96 15.81 7.82
N PRO A 24 1.72 16.40 6.88
CA PRO A 24 1.19 17.43 6.00
C PRO A 24 -0.07 16.96 5.25
N SER A 25 -1.04 17.86 5.09
CA SER A 25 -2.27 17.55 4.34
C SER A 25 -2.03 17.37 2.84
N ASP A 26 -1.07 18.10 2.28
CA ASP A 26 -0.57 17.88 0.92
C ASP A 26 0.42 16.71 0.93
N ASN A 27 -0.09 15.48 0.81
CA ASN A 27 0.66 14.24 0.89
C ASN A 27 0.56 13.47 -0.44
N PRO A 28 1.65 13.35 -1.22
CA PRO A 28 1.64 12.63 -2.49
C PRO A 28 1.05 11.22 -2.35
N THR A 29 -0.02 10.96 -3.12
CA THR A 29 -0.79 9.72 -3.03
C THR A 29 -0.79 9.00 -4.38
N GLY A 30 -0.36 7.74 -4.38
CA GLY A 30 -0.40 6.87 -5.56
C GLY A 30 -1.64 5.98 -5.56
N ALA A 31 -2.40 5.98 -6.66
CA ALA A 31 -3.50 5.05 -6.88
C ALA A 31 -3.10 3.99 -7.91
N TYR A 32 -3.11 2.73 -7.51
CA TYR A 32 -2.78 1.60 -8.36
C TYR A 32 -4.01 0.71 -8.55
N GLN A 33 -4.31 0.34 -9.79
CA GLN A 33 -5.41 -0.55 -10.12
C GLN A 33 -4.93 -1.65 -11.06
N ARG A 34 -5.37 -2.88 -10.78
CA ARG A 34 -5.12 -4.03 -11.63
C ARG A 34 -6.34 -4.94 -11.68
N ILE A 35 -6.67 -5.40 -12.88
CA ILE A 35 -7.66 -6.45 -13.10
C ILE A 35 -6.92 -7.77 -13.27
N PHE A 36 -7.40 -8.80 -12.59
CA PHE A 36 -6.88 -10.16 -12.68
C PHE A 36 -8.02 -11.17 -12.53
N THR A 37 -7.80 -12.39 -12.98
CA THR A 37 -8.76 -13.49 -12.88
C THR A 37 -8.13 -14.63 -12.11
N LEU A 38 -8.83 -15.16 -11.10
CA LEU A 38 -8.45 -16.39 -10.42
C LEU A 38 -9.03 -17.58 -11.19
N SER A 39 -8.26 -18.66 -11.32
CA SER A 39 -8.74 -19.89 -11.93
C SER A 39 -9.64 -20.69 -10.97
N ASP A 40 -10.45 -21.60 -11.50
CA ASP A 40 -11.38 -22.43 -10.72
C ASP A 40 -10.70 -23.23 -9.58
N GLY A 41 -9.40 -23.50 -9.72
CA GLY A 41 -8.61 -24.23 -8.72
C GLY A 41 -8.44 -23.52 -7.38
N TRP A 42 -8.87 -22.26 -7.26
CA TRP A 42 -8.84 -21.47 -6.01
C TRP A 42 -10.15 -21.56 -5.22
N GLN A 43 -11.23 -22.07 -5.81
CA GLN A 43 -12.53 -22.15 -5.15
C GLN A 43 -12.47 -22.96 -3.85
N GLY A 44 -13.00 -22.40 -2.76
CA GLY A 44 -13.02 -23.05 -1.45
C GLY A 44 -11.67 -23.15 -0.75
N LYS A 45 -10.64 -22.42 -1.22
CA LYS A 45 -9.33 -22.33 -0.59
C LYS A 45 -9.10 -20.94 -0.01
N GLN A 46 -8.30 -20.87 1.05
CA GLN A 46 -7.80 -19.60 1.52
C GLN A 46 -6.93 -18.95 0.44
N THR A 47 -7.26 -17.72 0.08
CA THR A 47 -6.56 -16.94 -0.95
C THR A 47 -6.03 -15.67 -0.32
N LEU A 48 -4.70 -15.51 -0.31
CA LEU A 48 -4.05 -14.32 0.22
C LEU A 48 -3.47 -13.47 -0.92
N ILE A 49 -3.69 -12.16 -0.87
CA ILE A 49 -2.90 -11.21 -1.65
C ILE A 49 -1.72 -10.73 -0.80
N LYS A 50 -0.52 -10.77 -1.38
CA LYS A 50 0.74 -10.49 -0.69
C LYS A 50 1.43 -9.26 -1.28
N PHE A 51 1.85 -8.36 -0.41
CA PHE A 51 2.66 -7.20 -0.74
C PHE A 51 3.98 -7.30 0.02
N ASP A 52 5.08 -7.59 -0.67
CA ASP A 52 6.40 -7.74 -0.03
C ASP A 52 6.98 -6.43 0.51
N GLY A 53 6.55 -5.29 -0.02
CA GLY A 53 6.91 -3.96 0.49
C GLY A 53 6.14 -2.83 -0.20
N VAL A 54 5.59 -1.92 0.60
CA VAL A 54 4.88 -0.72 0.14
C VAL A 54 5.24 0.46 1.03
N GLU A 55 5.79 1.52 0.44
CA GLU A 55 6.22 2.71 1.19
C GLU A 55 5.15 3.82 1.11
N THR A 56 4.64 4.39 2.21
CA THR A 56 4.87 4.09 3.65
C THR A 56 3.64 3.49 4.36
N TYR A 57 2.47 3.70 3.77
CA TYR A 57 1.14 3.30 4.20
C TYR A 57 0.30 3.04 2.95
N PHE A 58 -0.61 2.06 3.00
CA PHE A 58 -1.53 1.81 1.92
C PHE A 58 -2.81 1.13 2.41
N GLU A 59 -3.85 1.26 1.60
CA GLU A 59 -5.13 0.57 1.75
C GLU A 59 -5.35 -0.37 0.55
N VAL A 60 -6.04 -1.48 0.80
CA VAL A 60 -6.36 -2.48 -0.23
C VAL A 60 -7.86 -2.58 -0.38
N TYR A 61 -8.30 -2.53 -1.64
CA TYR A 61 -9.69 -2.73 -2.04
C TYR A 61 -9.74 -3.85 -3.09
N VAL A 62 -10.69 -4.77 -2.95
CA VAL A 62 -10.93 -5.87 -3.90
C VAL A 62 -12.40 -5.83 -4.28
N ASN A 63 -12.69 -5.79 -5.60
CA ASN A 63 -14.05 -5.67 -6.13
C ASN A 63 -14.86 -4.50 -5.52
N GLY A 64 -14.17 -3.39 -5.23
CA GLY A 64 -14.77 -2.20 -4.61
C GLY A 64 -15.00 -2.29 -3.10
N GLN A 65 -14.66 -3.41 -2.46
CA GLN A 65 -14.78 -3.59 -1.01
C GLN A 65 -13.43 -3.37 -0.34
N TYR A 66 -13.44 -2.67 0.80
CA TYR A 66 -12.25 -2.48 1.62
C TYR A 66 -11.83 -3.80 2.28
N VAL A 67 -10.54 -4.14 2.17
CA VAL A 67 -9.96 -5.38 2.72
C VAL A 67 -9.10 -5.08 3.94
N GLY A 68 -8.31 -4.00 3.91
CA GLY A 68 -7.39 -3.68 4.99
C GLY A 68 -6.41 -2.57 4.66
N PHE A 69 -5.57 -2.23 5.63
CA PHE A 69 -4.44 -1.31 5.49
C PHE A 69 -3.19 -1.91 6.11
N SER A 70 -2.01 -1.42 5.73
CA SER A 70 -0.76 -1.73 6.44
C SER A 70 0.18 -0.54 6.53
N LYS A 71 1.10 -0.61 7.50
CA LYS A 71 2.21 0.31 7.75
C LYS A 71 3.50 -0.50 7.86
N GLY A 72 4.62 0.09 7.42
CA GLY A 72 5.95 -0.52 7.53
C GLY A 72 6.50 -0.94 6.17
N SER A 73 7.22 -0.02 5.53
CA SER A 73 7.64 -0.14 4.13
C SER A 73 8.52 -1.34 3.79
N ARG A 74 9.09 -1.99 4.79
CA ARG A 74 10.12 -3.04 4.67
C ARG A 74 9.62 -4.39 5.20
N LEU A 75 8.32 -4.53 5.42
CA LEU A 75 7.68 -5.72 5.93
C LEU A 75 6.61 -6.21 4.95
N THR A 76 6.47 -7.53 4.85
CA THR A 76 5.40 -8.16 4.10
C THR A 76 4.05 -7.87 4.75
N ALA A 77 3.06 -7.50 3.93
CA ALA A 77 1.65 -7.44 4.30
C ALA A 77 0.85 -8.46 3.48
N GLU A 78 0.01 -9.23 4.17
CA GLU A 78 -0.86 -10.25 3.57
C GLU A 78 -2.31 -9.98 3.97
N PHE A 79 -3.22 -10.12 3.01
CA PHE A 79 -4.65 -9.92 3.23
C PHE A 79 -5.43 -11.09 2.66
N ASP A 80 -6.42 -11.57 3.42
CA ASP A 80 -7.34 -12.60 2.97
C ASP A 80 -8.37 -12.02 2.01
N ILE A 81 -8.43 -12.58 0.81
CA ILE A 81 -9.33 -12.18 -0.27
C ILE A 81 -10.15 -13.38 -0.76
N SER A 82 -10.29 -14.41 0.08
CA SER A 82 -11.12 -15.56 -0.20
C SER A 82 -12.57 -15.12 -0.48
N ALA A 83 -13.18 -15.70 -1.51
CA ALA A 83 -14.56 -15.45 -1.91
C ALA A 83 -15.53 -16.47 -1.28
#